data_AF-A0A7X5Q2W0-F1
#
_entry.id   AF-A0A7X5Q2W0-F1
#
_cell.length_a   1.000
_cell.length_b   1.000
_cell.length_c   1.000
_cell.angle_alpha   90.00
_cell.angle_beta   90.00
_cell.angle_gamma   90.00
#
_symmetry.space_group_name_H-M   'P 1'
#
loop_
_entity.id
_entity.type
_entity.pdbx_description
1 polymer ?
#
loop_
_entity_poly.entity_id
_entity_poly.type
_entity_poly.pdbx_seq_one_letter_code
_entity_poly.pdbx_strand_id
1 'polypeptide(L)'
;MNIAFRSRFLPLEDLFSLAQGVVGIGALCVFIFFVVALCRSKEYGVDFSVERDGRTFEIDAILTGPLGLRENVRSPLAIALEQKLVLLAQSVRPDLEKQERAFCIGVKGSEQQAVVREGEAIFCHLTQHASGGVEALEFADGVADISMIPHIVTGNSLLLKVEQKAGEMMEVVLKAAAQVRNHQGISEGACLEGAKWWGTDLLFHEYGAEQYHQIGQKHKLELVEGKEHYVLYVAAKDFLTYQGGKWQVIDSLEDAVREAPLAQIQSIGPRELDIEAWDPEGFSLFQTKLHPETLQAIRMVPGQVISEAKLRSRQQVSCKIGKKRWILKPGDWLIKTQTNWHKLKTGEEIENFLDHQLRGELFVIDSIDATGMIKGHYFDEMRTQMQPFSLKAASSKGRKSVRARI
;
A
#
# COMPACT_ATOMS: atom_id res chain seq x y z
N MET A 1 34.77 -4.70 20.19
CA MET A 1 34.49 -3.99 18.93
C MET A 1 34.27 -2.53 19.31
N ASN A 2 35.22 -1.64 19.01
CA ASN A 2 35.18 -0.22 19.38
C ASN A 2 34.86 0.60 18.12
N ILE A 3 33.82 1.43 18.16
CA ILE A 3 33.44 2.32 17.06
C ILE A 3 33.46 3.76 17.59
N ALA A 4 34.08 4.66 16.83
CA ALA A 4 34.21 6.08 17.11
C ALA A 4 33.56 6.90 15.97
N PHE A 5 32.81 7.97 16.32
CA PHE A 5 32.07 8.82 15.39
C PHE A 5 32.83 10.11 15.03
N ARG A 6 32.72 10.53 13.76
CA ARG A 6 33.07 11.87 13.26
C ARG A 6 31.91 12.44 12.44
N SER A 7 31.60 13.72 12.62
CA SER A 7 30.55 14.48 11.92
C SER A 7 31.09 15.20 10.67
N ARG A 8 30.23 15.43 9.66
CA ARG A 8 30.47 16.36 8.54
C ARG A 8 29.21 17.10 8.11
N PHE A 9 29.44 18.35 7.67
CA PHE A 9 28.52 19.32 7.07
C PHE A 9 28.09 18.95 5.63
N LEU A 10 26.94 19.48 5.20
CA LEU A 10 26.32 19.30 3.87
C LEU A 10 27.04 20.08 2.74
N PRO A 11 27.07 19.55 1.49
CA PRO A 11 27.67 20.20 0.32
C PRO A 11 26.69 21.05 -0.52
N LEU A 12 27.29 21.91 -1.35
CA LEU A 12 26.70 23.03 -2.13
C LEU A 12 25.80 22.64 -3.32
N GLU A 13 25.31 21.40 -3.39
CA GLU A 13 24.67 20.84 -4.59
C GLU A 13 23.17 21.18 -4.70
N ASP A 14 22.55 21.68 -3.63
CA ASP A 14 21.13 22.05 -3.58
C ASP A 14 20.78 23.40 -4.23
N LEU A 15 21.77 24.14 -4.75
CA LEU A 15 21.55 25.45 -5.39
C LEU A 15 21.12 25.37 -6.86
N PHE A 16 21.18 24.20 -7.49
CA PHE A 16 20.87 24.04 -8.93
C PHE A 16 19.41 23.65 -9.25
N SER A 17 18.58 23.29 -8.26
CA SER A 17 17.19 22.87 -8.51
C SER A 17 16.22 24.04 -8.79
N LEU A 18 16.60 25.29 -8.48
CA LEU A 18 15.72 26.45 -8.65
C LEU A 18 15.59 26.93 -10.11
N ALA A 19 16.50 26.55 -11.01
CA ALA A 19 16.53 27.06 -12.37
C ALA A 19 15.56 26.35 -13.34
N GLN A 20 15.08 25.14 -13.02
CA GLN A 20 14.18 24.37 -13.89
C GLN A 20 12.69 24.76 -13.75
N GLY A 21 12.30 25.48 -12.69
CA GLY A 21 10.91 25.89 -12.47
C GLY A 21 10.39 27.00 -13.39
N VAL A 22 11.28 27.83 -13.97
CA VAL A 22 10.88 29.03 -14.72
C VAL A 22 10.43 28.73 -16.16
N VAL A 23 10.96 27.67 -16.78
CA VAL A 23 10.61 27.28 -18.15
C VAL A 23 9.22 26.61 -18.22
N GLY A 24 8.81 25.89 -17.17
CA GLY A 24 7.50 25.23 -17.12
C GLY A 24 6.31 26.19 -17.05
N ILE A 25 6.48 27.36 -16.41
CA ILE A 25 5.40 28.34 -16.25
C ILE A 25 5.03 28.99 -17.59
N GLY A 26 6.01 29.24 -18.46
CA GLY A 26 5.77 29.84 -19.78
C GLY A 26 4.93 28.94 -20.71
N ALA A 27 5.21 27.63 -20.72
CA ALA A 27 4.47 26.67 -21.54
C ALA A 27 3.01 26.51 -21.07
N LEU A 28 2.78 26.54 -19.75
CA LEU A 28 1.44 26.44 -19.17
C LEU A 28 0.58 27.66 -19.55
N CYS A 29 1.14 28.87 -19.54
CA CYS A 29 0.42 30.09 -19.91
C CYS A 29 -0.02 30.08 -21.39
N VAL A 30 0.83 29.59 -22.31
CA VAL A 30 0.47 29.47 -23.74
C VAL A 30 -0.64 28.45 -23.94
N PHE A 31 -0.59 27.32 -23.23
CA PHE A 31 -1.61 26.29 -23.32
C PHE A 31 -2.97 26.76 -22.78
N ILE A 32 -2.97 27.46 -21.64
CA ILE A 32 -4.20 28.06 -21.08
C ILE A 32 -4.78 29.09 -22.05
N PHE A 33 -3.95 29.93 -22.67
CA PHE A 33 -4.42 30.92 -23.65
C PHE A 33 -5.06 30.25 -24.88
N PHE A 34 -4.48 29.14 -25.35
CA PHE A 34 -5.00 28.38 -26.48
C PHE A 34 -6.33 27.69 -26.15
N VAL A 35 -6.45 27.09 -24.95
CA VAL A 35 -7.69 26.46 -24.48
C VAL A 35 -8.80 27.49 -24.26
N VAL A 36 -8.49 28.66 -23.71
CA VAL A 36 -9.46 29.76 -23.53
C VAL A 36 -9.92 30.31 -24.89
N ALA A 37 -9.03 30.43 -25.87
CA ALA A 37 -9.39 30.83 -27.24
C ALA A 37 -10.32 29.81 -27.91
N LEU A 38 -10.08 28.51 -27.74
CA LEU A 38 -10.93 27.45 -28.25
C LEU A 38 -12.30 27.39 -27.56
N CYS A 39 -12.35 27.63 -26.24
CA CYS A 39 -13.61 27.65 -25.50
C CYS A 39 -14.48 28.86 -25.87
N ARG A 40 -13.88 30.05 -26.10
CA ARG A 40 -14.64 31.23 -26.54
C ARG A 40 -15.21 31.11 -27.96
N SER A 41 -14.64 30.25 -28.80
CA SER A 41 -15.16 29.98 -30.13
C SER A 41 -16.51 29.22 -30.13
N LYS A 42 -16.91 28.58 -29.02
CA LYS A 42 -18.19 27.85 -28.94
C LYS A 42 -19.38 28.70 -28.50
N GLU A 43 -19.15 29.86 -27.88
CA GLU A 43 -20.24 30.72 -27.35
C GLU A 43 -20.82 31.70 -28.38
N TYR A 44 -20.13 31.92 -29.49
CA TYR A 44 -20.67 32.66 -30.63
C TYR A 44 -20.98 31.63 -31.71
N GLY A 45 -22.26 31.37 -31.97
CA GLY A 45 -22.71 30.53 -33.10
C GLY A 45 -22.28 31.15 -34.44
N VAL A 46 -21.02 31.00 -34.77
CA VAL A 46 -20.41 31.43 -36.03
C VAL A 46 -20.51 30.24 -36.98
N ASP A 47 -21.41 30.33 -37.95
CA ASP A 47 -21.39 29.47 -39.13
C ASP A 47 -20.08 29.70 -39.88
N PHE A 48 -19.23 28.68 -39.90
CA PHE A 48 -18.01 28.68 -40.72
C PHE A 48 -18.37 28.26 -42.14
N SER A 49 -18.76 29.21 -42.98
CA SER A 49 -18.64 29.06 -44.44
C SER A 49 -17.26 29.58 -44.86
N VAL A 50 -16.33 28.66 -45.11
CA VAL A 50 -15.03 29.01 -45.71
C VAL A 50 -15.20 29.01 -47.22
N GLU A 51 -15.40 30.20 -47.79
CA GLU A 51 -15.47 30.39 -49.23
C GLU A 51 -14.03 30.56 -49.78
N ARG A 52 -13.52 29.52 -50.43
CA ARG A 52 -12.30 29.59 -51.25
C ARG A 52 -12.67 29.07 -52.65
N ASP A 53 -12.49 29.92 -53.65
CA ASP A 53 -12.71 29.64 -55.09
C ASP A 53 -14.15 29.32 -55.56
N GLY A 54 -15.17 29.92 -54.93
CA GLY A 54 -16.55 29.87 -55.46
C GLY A 54 -17.18 28.47 -55.45
N ARG A 55 -16.65 27.56 -54.64
CA ARG A 55 -17.25 26.26 -54.35
C ARG A 55 -17.72 26.26 -52.90
N THR A 56 -19.02 26.38 -52.71
CA THR A 56 -19.68 26.11 -51.42
C THR A 56 -19.49 24.62 -51.10
N PHE A 57 -18.73 24.34 -50.05
CA PHE A 57 -18.64 22.99 -49.49
C PHE A 57 -19.83 22.80 -48.54
N GLU A 58 -20.89 22.13 -49.00
CA GLU A 58 -21.93 21.63 -48.09
C GLU A 58 -21.32 20.55 -47.20
N ILE A 59 -21.32 20.78 -45.89
CA ILE A 59 -20.83 19.83 -44.88
C ILE A 59 -21.60 18.50 -44.96
N ASP A 60 -22.87 18.53 -45.38
CA ASP A 60 -23.70 17.34 -45.60
C ASP A 60 -23.18 16.43 -46.72
N ALA A 61 -22.41 16.96 -47.69
CA ALA A 61 -21.79 16.17 -48.74
C ALA A 61 -20.56 15.38 -48.25
N ILE A 62 -19.94 15.79 -47.15
CA ILE A 62 -18.80 15.07 -46.52
C ILE A 62 -19.29 13.78 -45.84
N LEU A 63 -20.54 13.74 -45.39
CA LEU A 63 -21.15 12.57 -44.75
C LEU A 63 -21.73 11.53 -45.73
N THR A 64 -21.84 11.85 -47.02
CA THR A 64 -22.52 10.99 -48.01
C THR A 64 -21.57 10.39 -49.07
N GLY A 65 -20.28 10.73 -49.03
CA GLY A 65 -19.25 10.14 -49.89
C GLY A 65 -18.78 8.75 -49.41
N PRO A 66 -17.87 8.08 -50.14
CA PRO A 66 -17.28 6.78 -49.76
C PRO A 66 -16.44 6.82 -48.46
N LEU A 67 -16.16 8.01 -47.93
CA LEU A 67 -15.56 8.27 -46.62
C LEU A 67 -16.55 8.86 -45.61
N GLY A 68 -17.82 9.00 -46.00
CA GLY A 68 -18.90 9.38 -45.10
C GLY A 68 -18.95 8.36 -43.98
N LEU A 69 -18.97 8.84 -42.73
CA LEU A 69 -19.27 8.02 -41.56
C LEU A 69 -20.65 7.44 -41.80
N ARG A 70 -20.72 6.24 -42.41
CA ARG A 70 -21.95 5.46 -42.43
C ARG A 70 -22.40 5.44 -40.99
N GLU A 71 -23.60 5.94 -40.71
CA GLU A 71 -24.29 5.55 -39.49
C GLU A 71 -24.25 4.04 -39.51
N ASN A 72 -23.36 3.47 -38.70
CA ASN A 72 -23.12 2.05 -38.67
C ASN A 72 -24.47 1.46 -38.31
N VAL A 73 -25.16 0.87 -39.30
CA VAL A 73 -26.39 0.13 -39.09
C VAL A 73 -25.97 -1.02 -38.19
N ARG A 74 -26.09 -0.80 -36.88
CA ARG A 74 -25.69 -1.76 -35.87
C ARG A 74 -26.60 -2.96 -36.04
N SER A 75 -25.99 -4.14 -36.14
CA SER A 75 -26.77 -5.38 -36.21
C SER A 75 -27.76 -5.42 -35.05
N PRO A 76 -29.04 -5.78 -35.27
CA PRO A 76 -30.03 -5.94 -34.20
C PRO A 76 -29.52 -6.85 -33.08
N LEU A 77 -28.72 -7.87 -33.43
CA LEU A 77 -28.06 -8.75 -32.46
C LEU A 77 -27.06 -8.00 -31.59
N ALA A 78 -26.21 -7.14 -32.16
CA ALA A 78 -25.24 -6.35 -31.40
C ALA A 78 -25.95 -5.47 -30.36
N ILE A 79 -27.04 -4.80 -30.75
CA ILE A 79 -27.86 -3.99 -29.84
C ILE A 79 -28.45 -4.84 -28.72
N ALA A 80 -28.99 -6.02 -29.05
CA ALA A 80 -29.56 -6.94 -28.07
C ALA A 80 -28.50 -7.47 -27.09
N LEU A 81 -27.28 -7.76 -27.56
CA LEU A 81 -26.15 -8.17 -26.72
C LEU A 81 -25.70 -7.05 -25.78
N GLU A 82 -25.58 -5.80 -26.24
CA GLU A 82 -25.28 -4.65 -25.36
C GLU A 82 -26.34 -4.48 -24.25
N GLN A 83 -27.61 -4.79 -24.57
CA GLN A 83 -28.71 -4.75 -23.62
C GLN A 83 -28.70 -5.91 -22.64
N LYS A 84 -28.30 -7.12 -23.06
CA LYS A 84 -28.32 -8.35 -22.24
C LYS A 84 -27.03 -8.61 -21.46
N LEU A 85 -25.88 -8.14 -21.94
CA LEU A 85 -24.59 -8.34 -21.29
C LEU A 85 -24.17 -7.13 -20.46
N VAL A 86 -23.37 -7.38 -19.44
CA VAL A 86 -22.76 -6.35 -18.60
C VAL A 86 -21.34 -6.77 -18.20
N LEU A 87 -20.42 -5.82 -18.22
CA LEU A 87 -19.10 -6.02 -17.62
C LEU A 87 -19.24 -5.87 -16.10
N LEU A 88 -19.11 -6.97 -15.37
CA LEU A 88 -19.23 -7.02 -13.92
C LEU A 88 -17.95 -6.57 -13.24
N ALA A 89 -16.80 -7.08 -13.68
CA ALA A 89 -15.50 -6.72 -13.13
C ALA A 89 -14.39 -6.85 -14.18
N GLN A 90 -13.31 -6.10 -13.98
CA GLN A 90 -12.09 -6.23 -14.75
C GLN A 90 -10.95 -6.44 -13.76
N SER A 91 -10.05 -7.38 -14.08
CA SER A 91 -8.87 -7.58 -13.27
C SER A 91 -7.94 -6.38 -13.38
N VAL A 92 -7.62 -5.77 -12.24
CA VAL A 92 -6.82 -4.54 -12.12
C VAL A 92 -5.54 -4.73 -11.30
N ARG A 93 -5.12 -5.98 -11.10
CA ARG A 93 -3.90 -6.32 -10.36
C ARG A 93 -2.66 -5.80 -11.12
N PRO A 94 -1.72 -5.09 -10.45
CA PRO A 94 -0.61 -4.39 -11.11
C PRO A 94 0.49 -5.28 -11.69
N ASP A 95 0.62 -6.53 -11.25
CA ASP A 95 1.59 -7.52 -11.72
C ASP A 95 1.09 -8.36 -12.90
N LEU A 96 -0.17 -8.21 -13.32
CA LEU A 96 -0.70 -8.95 -14.47
C LEU A 96 -0.19 -8.38 -15.78
N GLU A 97 0.30 -9.28 -16.64
CA GLU A 97 0.58 -8.91 -18.03
C GLU A 97 -0.71 -8.53 -18.76
N LYS A 98 -0.58 -7.73 -19.83
CA LYS A 98 -1.75 -7.32 -20.62
C LYS A 98 -2.58 -8.50 -21.12
N GLN A 99 -1.92 -9.59 -21.52
CA GLN A 99 -2.58 -10.81 -22.03
C GLN A 99 -3.27 -11.62 -20.92
N GLU A 100 -2.92 -11.38 -19.66
CA GLU A 100 -3.45 -12.12 -18.51
C GLU A 100 -4.64 -11.43 -17.86
N ARG A 101 -5.04 -10.26 -18.38
CA ARG A 101 -6.18 -9.51 -17.89
C ARG A 101 -7.45 -10.33 -18.07
N ALA A 102 -8.11 -10.58 -16.95
CA ALA A 102 -9.38 -11.27 -16.93
C ALA A 102 -10.55 -10.29 -16.82
N PHE A 103 -11.69 -10.68 -17.36
CA PHE A 103 -12.96 -9.95 -17.33
C PHE A 103 -14.04 -10.88 -16.78
N CYS A 104 -14.86 -10.36 -15.88
CA CYS A 104 -16.08 -11.02 -15.44
C CYS A 104 -17.25 -10.39 -16.19
N ILE A 105 -17.91 -11.17 -17.04
CA ILE A 105 -19.05 -10.73 -17.86
C ILE A 105 -20.30 -11.43 -17.35
N GLY A 106 -21.35 -10.67 -17.07
CA GLY A 106 -22.63 -11.17 -16.57
C GLY A 106 -23.75 -11.04 -17.60
N VAL A 107 -24.79 -11.85 -17.43
CA VAL A 107 -26.06 -11.71 -18.15
C VAL A 107 -27.07 -10.95 -17.30
N LYS A 108 -27.54 -9.79 -17.76
CA LYS A 108 -28.51 -8.96 -17.04
C LYS A 108 -29.81 -9.72 -16.82
N GLY A 109 -30.28 -9.74 -15.57
CA GLY A 109 -31.49 -10.45 -15.17
C GLY A 109 -31.29 -11.94 -14.90
N SER A 110 -30.05 -12.42 -14.93
CA SER A 110 -29.65 -13.80 -14.60
C SER A 110 -28.51 -13.78 -13.57
N GLU A 111 -28.26 -14.92 -12.91
CA GLU A 111 -27.10 -15.14 -12.04
C GLU A 111 -25.88 -15.66 -12.83
N GLN A 112 -26.04 -15.89 -14.13
CA GLN A 112 -24.96 -16.36 -14.99
C GLN A 112 -23.86 -15.32 -15.18
N GLN A 113 -22.63 -15.78 -15.01
CA GLN A 113 -21.40 -15.02 -15.23
C GLN A 113 -20.34 -15.90 -15.86
N ALA A 114 -19.46 -15.30 -16.66
CA ALA A 114 -18.29 -15.94 -17.25
C ALA A 114 -17.06 -15.11 -16.95
N VAL A 115 -16.00 -15.78 -16.50
CA VAL A 115 -14.66 -15.20 -16.36
C VAL A 115 -13.85 -15.59 -17.59
N VAL A 116 -13.30 -14.60 -18.28
CA VAL A 116 -12.58 -14.79 -19.55
C VAL A 116 -11.30 -13.95 -19.55
N ARG A 117 -10.21 -14.43 -20.16
CA ARG A 117 -9.01 -13.60 -20.37
C ARG A 117 -9.04 -12.87 -21.71
N GLU A 118 -8.26 -11.80 -21.82
CA GLU A 118 -8.12 -11.07 -23.08
C GLU A 118 -7.69 -12.01 -24.22
N GLY A 119 -8.48 -12.06 -25.30
CA GLY A 119 -8.24 -12.96 -26.44
C GLY A 119 -8.85 -14.37 -26.33
N GLU A 120 -9.34 -14.79 -25.16
CA GLU A 120 -10.05 -16.07 -25.02
C GLU A 120 -11.52 -15.93 -25.48
N ALA A 121 -12.03 -16.96 -26.16
CA ALA A 121 -13.42 -16.95 -26.63
C ALA A 121 -14.38 -17.41 -25.53
N ILE A 122 -15.46 -16.65 -25.33
CA ILE A 122 -16.65 -17.07 -24.59
C ILE A 122 -17.68 -17.55 -25.59
N PHE A 123 -18.38 -18.63 -25.26
CA PHE A 123 -19.44 -19.17 -26.09
C PHE A 123 -20.80 -18.96 -25.43
N CYS A 124 -21.81 -18.61 -26.23
CA CYS A 124 -23.18 -18.43 -25.74
C CYS A 124 -24.22 -19.06 -26.65
N HIS A 125 -25.24 -19.66 -26.01
CA HIS A 125 -26.48 -20.04 -26.67
C HIS A 125 -27.43 -18.85 -26.72
N LEU A 126 -28.07 -18.67 -27.88
CA LEU A 126 -29.00 -17.57 -28.14
C LEU A 126 -30.38 -18.12 -28.44
N THR A 127 -31.35 -17.81 -27.57
CA THR A 127 -32.76 -18.00 -27.89
C THR A 127 -33.27 -16.71 -28.53
N GLN A 128 -33.54 -16.75 -29.84
CA GLN A 128 -34.07 -15.59 -30.56
C GLN A 128 -35.59 -15.52 -30.44
N HIS A 129 -36.09 -14.31 -30.17
CA HIS A 129 -37.51 -14.01 -30.26
C HIS A 129 -37.94 -13.99 -31.74
N ALA A 130 -39.21 -14.32 -32.03
CA ALA A 130 -39.75 -14.33 -33.40
C ALA A 130 -39.64 -12.97 -34.13
N SER A 131 -39.46 -11.88 -33.39
CA SER A 131 -39.24 -10.52 -33.90
C SER A 131 -37.77 -10.17 -34.18
N GLY A 132 -36.84 -11.14 -34.06
CA GLY A 132 -35.41 -10.95 -34.30
C GLY A 132 -34.60 -10.38 -33.12
N GLY A 133 -35.19 -10.31 -31.91
CA GLY A 133 -34.48 -9.93 -30.67
C GLY A 133 -33.87 -11.14 -29.95
N VAL A 134 -33.03 -10.90 -28.94
CA VAL A 134 -32.52 -11.96 -28.05
C VAL A 134 -33.43 -12.09 -26.83
N GLU A 135 -34.12 -13.22 -26.71
CA GLU A 135 -34.99 -13.54 -25.58
C GLU A 135 -34.16 -13.97 -24.37
N ALA A 136 -33.36 -15.01 -24.56
CA ALA A 136 -32.46 -15.57 -23.55
C ALA A 136 -31.05 -15.70 -24.11
N LEU A 137 -30.07 -15.54 -23.21
CA LEU A 137 -28.66 -15.69 -23.49
C LEU A 137 -28.05 -16.49 -22.35
N GLU A 138 -27.38 -17.58 -22.68
CA GLU A 138 -26.77 -18.47 -21.71
C GLU A 138 -25.32 -18.77 -22.07
N PHE A 139 -24.40 -18.70 -21.09
CA PHE A 139 -23.01 -19.10 -21.31
C PHE A 139 -22.89 -20.61 -21.51
N ALA A 140 -21.97 -21.04 -22.37
CA ALA A 140 -21.80 -22.44 -22.78
C ALA A 140 -20.33 -22.88 -22.74
N ASP A 141 -20.11 -24.15 -22.39
CA ASP A 141 -18.80 -24.80 -22.40
C ASP A 141 -18.48 -25.37 -23.79
N GLY A 142 -18.30 -24.51 -24.81
CA GLY A 142 -17.83 -24.92 -26.15
C GLY A 142 -18.74 -24.52 -27.31
N VAL A 143 -19.08 -25.45 -28.21
CA VAL A 143 -19.77 -25.12 -29.47
C VAL A 143 -21.13 -24.46 -29.20
N ALA A 144 -21.28 -23.19 -29.58
CA ALA A 144 -22.50 -22.43 -29.36
C ALA A 144 -22.92 -21.62 -30.61
N ASP A 145 -23.95 -20.79 -30.47
CA ASP A 145 -24.51 -20.00 -31.56
C ASP A 145 -23.61 -18.80 -31.92
N ILE A 146 -22.97 -18.24 -30.89
CA ILE A 146 -21.98 -17.16 -31.01
C ILE A 146 -20.73 -17.47 -30.18
N SER A 147 -19.59 -16.99 -30.66
CA SER A 147 -18.36 -16.81 -29.89
C SER A 147 -18.08 -15.32 -29.70
N MET A 148 -17.52 -14.95 -28.54
CA MET A 148 -17.22 -13.58 -28.17
C MET A 148 -15.80 -13.49 -27.63
N ILE A 149 -14.98 -12.62 -28.20
CA ILE A 149 -13.59 -12.41 -27.79
C ILE A 149 -13.45 -11.01 -27.19
N PRO A 150 -13.05 -10.90 -25.91
CA PRO A 150 -12.87 -9.62 -25.24
C PRO A 150 -11.56 -8.92 -25.66
N HIS A 151 -11.65 -7.62 -25.90
CA HIS A 151 -10.56 -6.71 -26.18
C HIS A 151 -10.75 -5.38 -25.45
N ILE A 152 -9.69 -4.86 -24.82
CA ILE A 152 -9.78 -3.60 -24.09
C ILE A 152 -9.81 -2.42 -25.07
N VAL A 153 -10.80 -1.54 -24.92
CA VAL A 153 -10.89 -0.33 -25.75
C VAL A 153 -10.42 0.92 -25.03
N THR A 154 -10.63 1.06 -23.72
CA THR A 154 -10.01 2.01 -22.76
C THR A 154 -10.95 2.21 -21.56
N GLY A 155 -10.41 2.45 -20.36
CA GLY A 155 -11.18 2.80 -19.16
C GLY A 155 -12.16 1.69 -18.73
N ASN A 156 -13.42 2.07 -18.48
CA ASN A 156 -14.48 1.19 -17.95
C ASN A 156 -15.34 0.56 -19.06
N SER A 157 -14.77 0.31 -20.25
CA SER A 157 -15.50 -0.27 -21.38
C SER A 157 -14.72 -1.41 -22.02
N LEU A 158 -15.45 -2.48 -22.34
CA LEU A 158 -14.92 -3.69 -22.97
C LEU A 158 -15.52 -3.84 -24.36
N LEU A 159 -14.67 -4.05 -25.37
CA LEU A 159 -15.11 -4.42 -26.70
C LEU A 159 -15.14 -5.94 -26.82
N LEU A 160 -16.27 -6.47 -27.25
CA LEU A 160 -16.40 -7.85 -27.64
C LEU A 160 -16.44 -7.91 -29.16
N LYS A 161 -15.52 -8.69 -29.74
CA LYS A 161 -15.67 -9.17 -31.12
C LYS A 161 -16.52 -10.41 -31.09
N VAL A 162 -17.69 -10.34 -31.73
CA VAL A 162 -18.68 -11.41 -31.74
C VAL A 162 -18.69 -12.04 -33.12
N GLU A 163 -18.53 -13.35 -33.18
CA GLU A 163 -18.63 -14.15 -34.40
C GLU A 163 -19.82 -15.09 -34.30
N GLN A 164 -20.75 -14.98 -35.25
CA GLN A 164 -21.84 -15.94 -35.39
C GLN A 164 -21.38 -17.18 -36.15
N LYS A 165 -22.05 -18.31 -35.92
CA LYS A 165 -21.81 -19.56 -36.67
C LYS A 165 -21.91 -19.41 -38.20
N ALA A 166 -22.62 -18.40 -38.69
CA ALA A 166 -22.72 -18.06 -40.11
C ALA A 166 -21.48 -17.31 -40.67
N GLY A 167 -20.48 -17.01 -39.84
CA GLY A 167 -19.26 -16.27 -40.19
C GLY A 167 -19.43 -14.74 -40.17
N GLU A 168 -20.58 -14.23 -39.73
CA GLU A 168 -20.80 -12.79 -39.57
C GLU A 168 -20.07 -12.29 -38.31
N MET A 169 -19.18 -11.31 -38.48
CA MET A 169 -18.48 -10.65 -37.38
C MET A 169 -19.11 -9.30 -37.05
N MET A 170 -19.23 -9.01 -35.76
CA MET A 170 -19.70 -7.73 -35.25
C MET A 170 -18.96 -7.31 -33.98
N GLU A 171 -19.11 -6.04 -33.64
CA GLU A 171 -18.49 -5.42 -32.49
C GLU A 171 -19.56 -4.95 -31.49
N VAL A 172 -19.38 -5.31 -30.22
CA VAL A 172 -20.28 -5.00 -29.12
C VAL A 172 -19.49 -4.31 -28.02
N VAL A 173 -19.93 -3.14 -27.56
CA VAL A 173 -19.25 -2.42 -26.48
C VAL A 173 -20.03 -2.55 -25.18
N LEU A 174 -19.44 -3.25 -24.21
CA LEU A 174 -19.97 -3.36 -22.86
C LEU A 174 -19.46 -2.22 -21.98
N LYS A 175 -20.36 -1.62 -21.21
CA LYS A 175 -20.02 -0.67 -20.15
C LYS A 175 -19.96 -1.40 -18.81
N ALA A 176 -19.02 -1.01 -17.95
CA ALA A 176 -18.97 -1.50 -16.58
C ALA A 176 -20.29 -1.21 -15.84
N ALA A 177 -20.72 -2.16 -15.01
CA ALA A 177 -21.82 -1.93 -14.09
C ALA A 177 -21.49 -0.78 -13.13
N ALA A 178 -22.46 0.11 -12.86
CA ALA A 178 -22.29 1.20 -11.89
C ALA A 178 -22.05 0.70 -10.45
N GLN A 179 -22.43 -0.56 -10.16
CA GLN A 179 -22.15 -1.26 -8.92
C GLN A 179 -21.45 -2.57 -9.27
N VAL A 180 -20.13 -2.53 -9.37
CA VAL A 180 -19.32 -3.74 -9.25
C VAL A 180 -19.63 -4.27 -7.85
N ARG A 181 -20.33 -5.40 -7.73
CA ARG A 181 -20.44 -6.07 -6.45
C ARG A 181 -19.00 -6.37 -6.04
N ASN A 182 -18.55 -5.85 -4.90
CA ASN A 182 -17.28 -6.26 -4.30
C ASN A 182 -17.32 -7.78 -4.23
N HIS A 183 -16.58 -8.46 -5.11
CA HIS A 183 -16.45 -9.91 -5.03
C HIS A 183 -15.85 -10.18 -3.64
N GLN A 184 -16.50 -11.01 -2.83
CA GLN A 184 -16.03 -11.39 -1.49
C GLN A 184 -14.84 -12.36 -1.61
N GLY A 185 -13.81 -11.98 -2.37
CA GLY A 185 -12.73 -12.86 -2.84
C GLY A 185 -11.50 -12.87 -1.95
N ILE A 186 -11.26 -11.82 -1.16
CA ILE A 186 -10.14 -11.84 -0.22
C ILE A 186 -10.55 -12.74 0.96
N SER A 187 -9.89 -13.89 1.08
CA SER A 187 -10.06 -14.82 2.19
C SER A 187 -9.97 -14.09 3.52
N GLU A 188 -10.78 -14.46 4.52
CA GLU A 188 -10.84 -13.78 5.83
C GLU A 188 -9.45 -13.57 6.48
N GLY A 189 -8.51 -14.50 6.28
CA GLY A 189 -7.13 -14.39 6.81
C GLY A 189 -6.23 -13.36 6.12
N ALA A 190 -6.54 -12.95 4.89
CA ALA A 190 -5.79 -11.95 4.15
C ALA A 190 -6.37 -10.53 4.32
N CYS A 191 -7.42 -10.34 5.13
CA CYS A 191 -8.01 -9.03 5.30
C CYS A 191 -7.11 -8.08 6.11
N LEU A 192 -6.78 -6.92 5.55
CA LEU A 192 -5.94 -5.89 6.18
C LEU A 192 -6.74 -4.90 7.07
N GLU A 193 -8.06 -5.07 7.21
CA GLU A 193 -8.90 -4.18 8.04
C GLU A 193 -8.51 -4.18 9.53
N GLY A 194 -7.98 -5.29 10.04
CA GLY A 194 -7.54 -5.42 11.43
C GLY A 194 -6.12 -4.94 11.69
N ALA A 195 -5.40 -4.46 10.67
CA ALA A 195 -4.02 -4.05 10.81
C ALA A 195 -3.89 -2.76 11.61
N LYS A 196 -2.82 -2.66 12.41
CA LYS A 196 -2.52 -1.47 13.20
C LYS A 196 -1.30 -0.75 12.66
N TRP A 197 -1.42 0.54 12.47
CA TRP A 197 -0.33 1.36 11.97
C TRP A 197 0.30 2.17 13.10
N TRP A 198 1.59 1.95 13.35
CA TRP A 198 2.30 2.49 14.51
C TRP A 198 3.23 3.66 14.19
N GLY A 199 3.48 3.96 12.91
CA GLY A 199 4.48 4.95 12.51
C GLY A 199 5.90 4.39 12.47
N THR A 200 6.90 5.25 12.49
CA THR A 200 8.32 4.85 12.37
C THR A 200 8.88 4.29 13.67
N ASP A 201 10.05 3.66 13.59
CA ASP A 201 10.73 3.10 14.75
C ASP A 201 11.83 4.03 15.28
N LEU A 202 11.59 4.62 16.45
CA LEU A 202 12.54 5.54 17.06
C LEU A 202 13.79 4.82 17.59
N LEU A 203 13.72 3.53 17.89
CA LEU A 203 14.90 2.78 18.31
C LEU A 203 15.90 2.68 17.16
N PHE A 204 15.43 2.40 15.94
CA PHE A 204 16.30 2.36 14.77
C PHE A 204 16.82 3.75 14.39
N HIS A 205 16.05 4.81 14.61
CA HIS A 205 16.54 6.16 14.41
C HIS A 205 17.72 6.51 15.34
N GLU A 206 17.63 6.15 16.61
CA GLU A 206 18.61 6.55 17.63
C GLU A 206 19.79 5.58 17.78
N TYR A 207 19.55 4.28 17.64
CA TYR A 207 20.53 3.22 17.90
C TYR A 207 20.77 2.29 16.71
N GLY A 208 20.01 2.45 15.62
CA GLY A 208 20.17 1.62 14.43
C GLY A 208 21.55 1.81 13.81
N ALA A 209 22.26 0.70 13.61
CA ALA A 209 23.42 0.69 12.74
C ALA A 209 23.01 1.02 11.29
N GLU A 210 23.98 1.28 10.43
CA GLU A 210 23.76 1.65 9.02
C GLU A 210 22.83 0.67 8.27
N GLN A 211 22.92 -0.63 8.60
CA GLN A 211 22.04 -1.68 8.05
C GLN A 211 20.55 -1.49 8.37
N TYR A 212 20.21 -0.80 9.46
CA TYR A 212 18.82 -0.52 9.86
C TYR A 212 18.35 0.86 9.39
N HIS A 213 19.19 1.63 8.71
CA HIS A 213 18.84 3.00 8.31
C HIS A 213 17.63 3.02 7.37
N GLN A 214 17.57 2.09 6.41
CA GLN A 214 16.42 1.96 5.50
C GLN A 214 15.16 1.55 6.26
N ILE A 215 15.25 0.60 7.18
CA ILE A 215 14.13 0.11 7.99
C ILE A 215 13.60 1.21 8.93
N GLY A 216 14.50 2.00 9.53
CA GLY A 216 14.13 3.08 10.44
C GLY A 216 13.34 4.22 9.79
N GLN A 217 13.39 4.34 8.46
CA GLN A 217 12.58 5.31 7.69
C GLN A 217 11.20 4.74 7.31
N LYS A 218 10.99 3.43 7.42
CA LYS A 218 9.72 2.78 7.10
C LYS A 218 8.74 2.86 8.27
N HIS A 219 7.47 2.73 7.97
CA HIS A 219 6.38 2.67 8.94
C HIS A 219 6.10 1.23 9.34
N LYS A 220 5.74 1.01 10.61
CA LYS A 220 5.36 -0.29 11.14
C LYS A 220 3.87 -0.55 10.96
N LEU A 221 3.59 -1.67 10.33
CA LEU A 221 2.26 -2.24 10.21
C LEU A 221 2.21 -3.53 11.03
N GLU A 222 1.46 -3.53 12.13
CA GLU A 222 1.24 -4.73 12.94
C GLU A 222 0.02 -5.50 12.44
N LEU A 223 0.19 -6.80 12.28
CA LEU A 223 -0.80 -7.73 11.79
C LEU A 223 -0.97 -8.88 12.79
N VAL A 224 -2.15 -9.49 12.77
CA VAL A 224 -2.50 -10.62 13.64
C VAL A 224 -2.92 -11.79 12.77
N GLU A 225 -2.24 -12.92 12.92
CA GLU A 225 -2.57 -14.19 12.28
C GLU A 225 -2.86 -15.22 13.38
N GLY A 226 -4.12 -15.60 13.54
CA GLY A 226 -4.57 -16.46 14.64
C GLY A 226 -4.31 -15.82 16.02
N LYS A 227 -3.25 -16.27 16.72
CA LYS A 227 -2.82 -15.73 18.02
C LYS A 227 -1.45 -15.05 17.95
N GLU A 228 -0.78 -15.11 16.81
CA GLU A 228 0.53 -14.52 16.61
C GLU A 228 0.40 -13.12 16.08
N HIS A 229 1.20 -12.21 16.62
CA HIS A 229 1.34 -10.87 16.11
C HIS A 229 2.70 -10.74 15.42
N TYR A 230 2.73 -10.05 14.29
CA TYR A 230 3.98 -9.75 13.58
C TYR A 230 3.94 -8.33 13.01
N VAL A 231 5.11 -7.79 12.66
CA VAL A 231 5.26 -6.42 12.19
C VAL A 231 5.93 -6.42 10.83
N LEU A 232 5.37 -5.65 9.90
CA LEU A 232 5.97 -5.35 8.61
C LEU A 232 6.45 -3.90 8.61
N TYR A 233 7.60 -3.66 7.97
CA TYR A 233 8.14 -2.32 7.76
C TYR A 233 7.87 -1.91 6.32
N VAL A 234 7.00 -0.93 6.15
CA VAL A 234 6.48 -0.52 4.84
C VAL A 234 6.74 0.95 4.54
N ALA A 235 7.01 1.26 3.28
CA ALA A 235 7.06 2.60 2.72
C ALA A 235 5.93 2.81 1.71
N ALA A 236 5.73 4.06 1.28
CA ALA A 236 4.80 4.34 0.20
C ALA A 236 5.27 3.63 -1.08
N LYS A 237 4.32 3.04 -1.81
CA LYS A 237 4.51 2.22 -3.01
C LYS A 237 5.11 0.83 -2.79
N ASP A 238 5.45 0.45 -1.56
CA ASP A 238 5.81 -0.94 -1.25
C ASP A 238 4.63 -1.87 -1.57
N PHE A 239 4.96 -3.06 -2.06
CA PHE A 239 4.02 -4.13 -2.33
C PHE A 239 4.11 -5.21 -1.24
N LEU A 240 2.99 -5.85 -0.97
CA LEU A 240 2.86 -6.95 -0.02
C LEU A 240 2.23 -8.15 -0.74
N THR A 241 2.68 -9.36 -0.44
CA THR A 241 2.04 -10.61 -0.88
C THR A 241 1.68 -11.48 0.32
N TYR A 242 0.54 -12.17 0.26
CA TYR A 242 0.09 -13.05 1.34
C TYR A 242 0.53 -14.50 1.09
N GLN A 243 1.68 -14.88 1.63
CA GLN A 243 2.28 -16.19 1.41
C GLN A 243 2.50 -16.94 2.73
N GLY A 244 2.10 -18.21 2.77
CA GLY A 244 2.30 -19.06 3.95
C GLY A 244 1.50 -18.60 5.17
N GLY A 245 0.33 -17.99 4.94
CA GLY A 245 -0.54 -17.47 6.00
C GLY A 245 -0.05 -16.15 6.60
N LYS A 246 0.92 -15.45 6.00
CA LYS A 246 1.39 -14.15 6.48
C LYS A 246 1.61 -13.19 5.31
N TRP A 247 1.35 -11.92 5.55
CA TRP A 247 1.76 -10.85 4.64
C TRP A 247 3.28 -10.66 4.72
N GLN A 248 3.90 -10.45 3.57
CA GLN A 248 5.33 -10.20 3.44
C GLN A 248 5.55 -9.03 2.48
N VAL A 249 6.53 -8.17 2.78
CA VAL A 249 6.93 -7.09 1.87
C VAL A 249 7.77 -7.70 0.75
N ILE A 250 7.48 -7.33 -0.50
CA ILE A 250 8.23 -7.75 -1.67
C ILE A 250 8.94 -6.56 -2.30
N ASP A 251 10.16 -6.78 -2.80
CA ASP A 251 10.98 -5.73 -3.40
C ASP A 251 10.57 -5.44 -4.86
N SER A 252 10.07 -6.46 -5.56
CA SER A 252 9.59 -6.37 -6.94
C SER A 252 8.21 -7.03 -7.10
N LEU A 253 7.42 -6.54 -8.06
CA LEU A 253 6.18 -7.19 -8.48
C LEU A 253 6.42 -8.59 -9.07
N GLU A 254 7.62 -8.85 -9.59
CA GLU A 254 8.01 -10.18 -10.09
C GLU A 254 8.08 -11.24 -8.98
N ASP A 255 8.28 -10.81 -7.73
CA ASP A 255 8.32 -11.69 -6.55
C ASP A 255 6.91 -12.00 -6.01
N ALA A 256 5.86 -11.37 -6.58
CA ALA A 256 4.49 -11.61 -6.17
C ALA A 256 4.04 -13.04 -6.50
N VAL A 257 3.42 -13.72 -5.53
CA VAL A 257 2.82 -15.03 -5.75
C VAL A 257 1.48 -14.84 -6.46
N ARG A 258 1.33 -15.44 -7.64
CA ARG A 258 0.13 -15.23 -8.49
C ARG A 258 -1.15 -15.76 -7.85
N GLU A 259 -1.09 -16.91 -7.19
CA GLU A 259 -2.25 -17.50 -6.50
C GLU A 259 -2.54 -16.85 -5.13
N ALA A 260 -1.77 -15.83 -4.74
CA ALA A 260 -1.94 -15.13 -3.48
C ALA A 260 -2.52 -13.72 -3.67
N PRO A 261 -3.24 -13.20 -2.66
CA PRO A 261 -3.57 -11.78 -2.58
C PRO A 261 -2.31 -10.90 -2.65
N LEU A 262 -2.47 -9.75 -3.29
CA LEU A 262 -1.46 -8.71 -3.42
C LEU A 262 -1.98 -7.44 -2.73
N ALA A 263 -1.11 -6.66 -2.11
CA ALA A 263 -1.46 -5.32 -1.63
C ALA A 263 -0.37 -4.31 -1.96
N GLN A 264 -0.74 -3.04 -1.99
CA GLN A 264 0.15 -1.91 -2.20
C GLN A 264 -0.16 -0.82 -1.17
N ILE A 265 0.90 -0.28 -0.59
CA ILE A 265 0.78 0.94 0.22
C ILE A 265 0.67 2.12 -0.74
N GLN A 266 -0.54 2.65 -0.94
CA GLN A 266 -0.76 3.71 -1.92
C GLN A 266 -0.11 5.02 -1.48
N SER A 267 -0.31 5.39 -0.22
CA SER A 267 0.19 6.62 0.37
C SER A 267 0.37 6.46 1.89
N ILE A 268 1.31 7.21 2.45
CA ILE A 268 1.48 7.34 3.90
C ILE A 268 1.44 8.83 4.22
N GLY A 269 0.34 9.27 4.83
CA GLY A 269 0.16 10.64 5.29
C GLY A 269 0.50 10.80 6.77
N PRO A 270 0.27 11.99 7.34
CA PRO A 270 0.43 12.23 8.78
C PRO A 270 -0.72 11.68 9.64
N ARG A 271 -1.87 11.35 9.03
CA ARG A 271 -3.11 10.93 9.73
C ARG A 271 -3.72 9.65 9.20
N GLU A 272 -3.37 9.26 7.99
CA GLU A 272 -3.90 8.06 7.34
C GLU A 272 -2.81 7.38 6.53
N LEU A 273 -2.90 6.06 6.45
CA LEU A 273 -2.13 5.20 5.58
C LEU A 273 -3.13 4.47 4.68
N ASP A 274 -3.01 4.69 3.37
CA ASP A 274 -3.91 4.13 2.38
C ASP A 274 -3.33 2.81 1.86
N ILE A 275 -4.10 1.74 1.98
CA ILE A 275 -3.75 0.42 1.43
C ILE A 275 -4.78 0.03 0.39
N GLU A 276 -4.28 -0.48 -0.71
CA GLU A 276 -5.08 -1.11 -1.75
C GLU A 276 -4.66 -2.58 -1.86
N ALA A 277 -5.61 -3.49 -1.88
CA ALA A 277 -5.38 -4.92 -1.96
C ALA A 277 -6.24 -5.54 -3.05
N TRP A 278 -5.71 -6.60 -3.66
CA TRP A 278 -6.30 -7.37 -4.72
C TRP A 278 -6.43 -8.82 -4.28
N ASP A 279 -7.53 -9.47 -4.66
CA ASP A 279 -7.62 -10.93 -4.62
C ASP A 279 -6.65 -11.56 -5.66
N PRO A 280 -6.40 -12.88 -5.58
CA PRO A 280 -5.50 -13.55 -6.52
C PRO A 280 -5.85 -13.28 -7.99
N GLU A 281 -7.14 -13.25 -8.32
CA GLU A 281 -7.67 -13.02 -9.65
C GLU A 281 -7.64 -11.54 -10.09
N GLY A 282 -7.48 -10.61 -9.15
CA GLY A 282 -7.42 -9.17 -9.38
C GLY A 282 -8.76 -8.48 -9.61
N PHE A 283 -9.89 -9.19 -9.43
CA PHE A 283 -11.23 -8.64 -9.61
C PHE A 283 -11.71 -7.83 -8.41
N SER A 284 -11.29 -8.23 -7.21
CA SER A 284 -11.69 -7.56 -5.99
C SER A 284 -10.63 -6.57 -5.57
N LEU A 285 -11.00 -5.30 -5.65
CA LEU A 285 -10.24 -4.21 -5.08
C LEU A 285 -10.75 -3.91 -3.68
N PHE A 286 -9.90 -4.17 -2.69
CA PHE A 286 -10.15 -3.79 -1.32
C PHE A 286 -9.30 -2.56 -0.98
N GLN A 287 -9.95 -1.48 -0.56
CA GLN A 287 -9.27 -0.26 -0.13
C GLN A 287 -9.55 -0.03 1.35
N THR A 288 -8.50 0.11 2.14
CA THR A 288 -8.60 0.47 3.55
C THR A 288 -7.73 1.66 3.90
N LYS A 289 -8.19 2.42 4.88
CA LYS A 289 -7.51 3.58 5.44
C LYS A 289 -7.22 3.31 6.90
N LEU A 290 -5.95 3.12 7.22
CA LEU A 290 -5.51 2.91 8.58
C LEU A 290 -5.20 4.26 9.23
N HIS A 291 -5.62 4.43 10.47
CA HIS A 291 -5.27 5.59 11.28
C HIS A 291 -4.09 5.23 12.20
N PRO A 292 -3.22 6.19 12.53
CA PRO A 292 -2.10 5.92 13.42
C PRO A 292 -2.64 5.54 14.79
N GLU A 293 -2.18 4.42 15.33
CA GLU A 293 -2.59 3.93 16.63
C GLU A 293 -2.21 4.96 17.70
N THR A 294 -3.21 5.44 18.42
CA THR A 294 -3.00 6.48 19.42
C THR A 294 -2.48 5.85 20.70
N LEU A 295 -1.20 6.09 20.97
CA LEU A 295 -0.58 5.65 22.21
C LEU A 295 -0.78 6.66 23.32
N GLN A 296 -0.96 6.12 24.53
CA GLN A 296 -0.85 6.94 25.72
C GLN A 296 0.56 7.52 25.79
N ALA A 297 0.66 8.83 26.09
CA ALA A 297 1.94 9.46 26.31
C ALA A 297 2.69 8.71 27.41
N ILE A 298 3.98 8.43 27.18
CA ILE A 298 4.84 7.81 28.18
C ILE A 298 4.83 8.67 29.46
N ARG A 299 4.48 8.04 30.59
CA ARG A 299 4.54 8.64 31.94
C ARG A 299 5.49 7.84 32.84
N MET A 300 6.71 7.64 32.36
CA MET A 300 7.69 6.86 33.09
C MET A 300 8.47 7.76 34.06
N VAL A 301 8.52 7.35 35.34
CA VAL A 301 9.34 7.99 36.38
C VAL A 301 10.54 7.09 36.67
N PRO A 302 11.76 7.48 36.27
CA PRO A 302 12.93 6.59 36.30
C PRO A 302 13.24 6.02 37.69
N GLY A 303 13.06 6.82 38.74
CA GLY A 303 13.32 6.40 40.12
C GLY A 303 12.35 5.34 40.67
N GLN A 304 11.20 5.14 40.01
CA GLN A 304 10.27 4.05 40.36
C GLN A 304 10.73 2.71 39.76
N VAL A 305 11.35 2.75 38.58
CA VAL A 305 11.84 1.55 37.88
C VAL A 305 13.19 1.11 38.43
N ILE A 306 14.13 2.05 38.53
CA ILE A 306 15.49 1.82 39.02
C ILE A 306 15.59 2.42 40.43
N SER A 307 15.44 1.56 41.43
CA SER A 307 15.51 1.94 42.85
C SER A 307 16.85 1.52 43.47
N GLU A 308 17.19 2.08 44.64
CA GLU A 308 18.41 1.74 45.40
C GLU A 308 19.72 1.78 44.57
N ALA A 309 19.81 2.64 43.56
CA ALA A 309 20.97 2.76 42.70
C ALA A 309 22.22 3.18 43.50
N LYS A 310 23.28 2.38 43.45
CA LYS A 310 24.55 2.59 44.15
C LYS A 310 25.72 2.41 43.17
N LEU A 311 26.59 3.40 43.13
CA LEU A 311 27.79 3.35 42.28
C LEU A 311 28.73 2.23 42.76
N ARG A 312 29.15 1.35 41.83
CA ARG A 312 30.12 0.28 42.07
C ARG A 312 31.49 0.59 41.48
N SER A 313 31.51 1.13 40.27
CA SER A 313 32.69 1.62 39.57
C SER A 313 32.32 2.86 38.76
N ARG A 314 33.29 3.46 38.05
CA ARG A 314 33.03 4.63 37.19
C ARG A 314 32.01 4.37 36.07
N GLN A 315 31.76 3.11 35.72
CA GLN A 315 30.85 2.72 34.63
C GLN A 315 29.86 1.63 35.04
N GLN A 316 29.73 1.35 36.34
CA GLN A 316 28.82 0.32 36.82
C GLN A 316 28.03 0.79 38.02
N VAL A 317 26.73 0.56 37.99
CA VAL A 317 25.80 0.83 39.09
C VAL A 317 25.11 -0.47 39.48
N SER A 318 25.02 -0.71 40.78
CA SER A 318 24.15 -1.75 41.33
C SER A 318 22.83 -1.13 41.75
N CYS A 319 21.72 -1.65 41.24
CA CYS A 319 20.39 -1.13 41.52
C CYS A 319 19.39 -2.26 41.73
N LYS A 320 18.22 -1.92 42.24
CA LYS A 320 17.08 -2.83 42.39
C LYS A 320 16.04 -2.49 41.35
N ILE A 321 15.70 -3.47 40.53
CA ILE A 321 14.66 -3.40 39.51
C ILE A 321 13.66 -4.51 39.85
N GLY A 322 12.43 -4.11 40.19
CA GLY A 322 11.45 -5.01 40.80
C GLY A 322 11.99 -5.63 42.09
N LYS A 323 12.04 -6.97 42.14
CA LYS A 323 12.53 -7.73 43.32
C LYS A 323 14.00 -8.16 43.22
N LYS A 324 14.66 -7.93 42.09
CA LYS A 324 16.02 -8.41 41.81
C LYS A 324 17.03 -7.26 41.88
N ARG A 325 18.26 -7.58 42.32
CA ARG A 325 19.40 -6.66 42.22
C ARG A 325 20.17 -6.92 40.95
N TRP A 326 20.44 -5.86 40.21
CA TRP A 326 21.14 -5.88 38.94
C TRP A 326 22.42 -5.05 39.03
N ILE A 327 23.38 -5.37 38.17
CA ILE A 327 24.54 -4.52 37.89
C ILE A 327 24.38 -4.04 36.46
N LEU A 328 24.19 -2.73 36.32
CA LEU A 328 24.01 -2.07 35.03
C LEU A 328 25.31 -1.38 34.62
N LYS A 329 25.56 -1.39 33.32
CA LYS A 329 26.68 -0.75 32.62
C LYS A 329 26.16 -0.07 31.34
N PRO A 330 26.89 0.92 30.79
CA PRO A 330 26.58 1.50 29.48
C PRO A 330 26.42 0.42 28.41
N GLY A 331 25.44 0.60 27.53
CA GLY A 331 25.03 -0.34 26.49
C GLY A 331 24.12 -1.47 26.97
N ASP A 332 23.76 -1.55 28.26
CA ASP A 332 22.81 -2.55 28.72
C ASP A 332 21.38 -2.20 28.29
N TRP A 333 20.66 -3.19 27.76
CA TRP A 333 19.27 -3.10 27.35
C TRP A 333 18.41 -3.91 28.31
N LEU A 334 17.37 -3.29 28.86
CA LEU A 334 16.44 -3.88 29.80
C LEU A 334 15.04 -3.80 29.21
N ILE A 335 14.41 -4.95 29.01
CA ILE A 335 13.02 -5.05 28.56
C ILE A 335 12.11 -5.36 29.74
N LYS A 336 10.96 -4.71 29.80
CA LYS A 336 9.87 -5.01 30.71
C LYS A 336 8.75 -5.69 29.95
N THR A 337 8.64 -7.00 30.13
CA THR A 337 7.49 -7.77 29.65
C THR A 337 6.33 -7.62 30.64
N GLN A 338 5.16 -8.16 30.31
CA GLN A 338 3.99 -8.13 31.19
C GLN A 338 4.26 -8.70 32.60
N THR A 339 5.21 -9.64 32.70
CA THR A 339 5.46 -10.35 33.96
C THR A 339 6.69 -9.82 34.70
N ASN A 340 7.77 -9.49 33.99
CA ASN A 340 9.07 -9.27 34.62
C ASN A 340 10.00 -8.38 33.78
N TRP A 341 11.08 -7.95 34.46
CA TRP A 341 12.23 -7.30 33.84
C TRP A 341 13.25 -8.34 33.38
N HIS A 342 13.70 -8.20 32.15
CA HIS A 342 14.72 -9.02 31.52
C HIS A 342 15.82 -8.12 30.97
N LYS A 343 17.06 -8.58 31.03
CA LYS A 343 18.19 -7.90 30.39
C LYS A 343 18.55 -8.70 29.16
N LEU A 344 18.60 -8.04 28.01
CA LEU A 344 19.02 -8.64 26.76
C LEU A 344 20.55 -8.80 26.82
N LYS A 345 21.03 -10.03 26.65
CA LYS A 345 22.45 -10.39 26.79
C LYS A 345 22.99 -11.03 25.53
N THR A 346 22.19 -11.83 24.84
CA THR A 346 22.61 -12.53 23.63
C THR A 346 22.19 -11.75 22.38
N GLY A 347 22.87 -11.98 21.26
CA GLY A 347 22.46 -11.41 19.97
C GLY A 347 21.05 -11.86 19.58
N GLU A 348 20.73 -13.13 19.78
CA GLU A 348 19.40 -13.69 19.52
C GLU A 348 18.28 -12.99 20.32
N GLU A 349 18.49 -12.70 21.61
CA GLU A 349 17.52 -11.94 22.41
C GLU A 349 17.31 -10.52 21.88
N ILE A 350 18.36 -9.91 21.33
CA ILE A 350 18.29 -8.58 20.72
C ILE A 350 17.53 -8.68 19.40
N GLU A 351 17.90 -9.59 18.49
CA GLU A 351 17.20 -9.76 17.20
C GLU A 351 15.72 -10.11 17.41
N ASN A 352 15.39 -11.03 18.31
CA ASN A 352 14.00 -11.36 18.64
C ASN A 352 13.22 -10.14 19.16
N PHE A 353 13.87 -9.22 19.87
CA PHE A 353 13.26 -7.96 20.27
C PHE A 353 13.15 -6.96 19.10
N LEU A 354 14.16 -6.88 18.23
CA LEU A 354 14.14 -6.04 17.03
C LEU A 354 12.98 -6.44 16.08
N ASP A 355 12.74 -7.74 15.95
CA ASP A 355 11.68 -8.37 15.14
C ASP A 355 10.31 -8.44 15.83
N HIS A 356 10.16 -7.87 17.04
CA HIS A 356 8.92 -7.90 17.84
C HIS A 356 8.41 -9.32 18.23
N GLN A 357 9.26 -10.34 18.16
CA GLN A 357 8.96 -11.66 18.76
C GLN A 357 9.00 -11.59 20.29
N LEU A 358 9.93 -10.80 20.83
CA LEU A 358 9.99 -10.44 22.24
C LEU A 358 9.44 -9.02 22.42
N ARG A 359 8.32 -8.87 23.13
CA ARG A 359 7.61 -7.59 23.29
C ARG A 359 7.69 -7.04 24.71
N GLY A 360 7.80 -5.73 24.80
CA GLY A 360 7.79 -4.99 26.06
C GLY A 360 8.45 -3.63 25.97
N GLU A 361 8.26 -2.83 27.02
CA GLU A 361 8.87 -1.51 27.15
C GLU A 361 10.40 -1.64 27.30
N LEU A 362 11.17 -0.79 26.61
CA LEU A 362 12.64 -0.91 26.58
C LEU A 362 13.30 0.25 27.32
N PHE A 363 14.31 -0.09 28.12
CA PHE A 363 15.24 0.82 28.77
C PHE A 363 16.65 0.58 28.24
N VAL A 364 17.27 1.62 27.68
CA VAL A 364 18.65 1.59 27.20
C VAL A 364 19.51 2.48 28.11
N ILE A 365 20.63 1.93 28.61
CA ILE A 365 21.58 2.68 29.44
C ILE A 365 22.69 3.24 28.56
N ASP A 366 22.67 4.54 28.29
CA ASP A 366 23.67 5.16 27.40
C ASP A 366 24.98 5.44 28.11
N SER A 367 24.90 6.01 29.31
CA SER A 367 26.08 6.41 30.05
C SER A 367 25.88 6.40 31.55
N ILE A 368 26.98 6.15 32.24
CA ILE A 368 27.11 6.29 33.68
C ILE A 368 28.34 7.16 33.90
N ASP A 369 28.17 8.34 34.48
CA ASP A 369 29.28 9.25 34.74
C ASP A 369 29.94 9.00 36.10
N ALA A 370 31.07 9.67 36.34
CA ALA A 370 31.82 9.56 37.58
C ALA A 370 31.06 10.08 38.82
N THR A 371 30.03 10.91 38.63
CA THR A 371 29.15 11.39 39.70
C THR A 371 28.05 10.39 40.05
N GLY A 372 27.95 9.30 39.28
CA GLY A 372 26.91 8.29 39.40
C GLY A 372 25.61 8.70 38.71
N MET A 373 25.64 9.68 37.81
CA MET A 373 24.50 10.01 36.95
C MET A 373 24.35 8.95 35.88
N ILE A 374 23.21 8.28 35.87
CA ILE A 374 22.82 7.30 34.86
C ILE A 374 21.94 8.03 33.86
N LYS A 375 22.29 7.99 32.58
CA LYS A 375 21.50 8.55 31.49
C LYS A 375 21.14 7.47 30.49
N GLY A 376 19.99 7.61 29.86
CA GLY A 376 19.48 6.62 28.94
C GLY A 376 18.20 7.06 28.26
N HIS A 377 17.66 6.16 27.46
CA HIS A 377 16.37 6.33 26.81
C HIS A 377 15.40 5.23 27.22
N TYR A 378 14.14 5.60 27.23
CA TYR A 378 13.02 4.71 27.45
C TYR A 378 12.11 4.73 26.25
N PHE A 379 11.72 3.55 25.78
CA PHE A 379 10.83 3.34 24.66
C PHE A 379 9.57 2.60 25.13
N ASP A 380 8.44 2.96 24.54
CA ASP A 380 7.22 2.17 24.64
C ASP A 380 7.38 0.80 23.96
N GLU A 381 6.40 -0.08 24.16
CA GLU A 381 6.43 -1.45 23.63
C GLU A 381 6.60 -1.51 22.11
N MET A 382 5.97 -0.56 21.41
CA MET A 382 6.07 -0.47 19.95
C MET A 382 7.15 0.50 19.50
N ARG A 383 7.98 1.06 20.38
CA ARG A 383 9.15 1.92 20.04
C ARG A 383 8.79 3.11 19.14
N THR A 384 7.60 3.65 19.31
CA THR A 384 7.08 4.82 18.58
C THR A 384 7.28 6.12 19.36
N GLN A 385 7.44 6.00 20.68
CA GLN A 385 7.70 7.10 21.59
C GLN A 385 9.00 6.84 22.33
N MET A 386 9.73 7.93 22.58
CA MET A 386 10.98 7.89 23.31
C MET A 386 11.00 8.98 24.38
N GLN A 387 11.38 8.60 25.60
CA GLN A 387 11.60 9.54 26.69
C GLN A 387 13.05 9.41 27.21
N PRO A 388 13.88 10.47 27.11
CA PRO A 388 15.18 10.47 27.76
C PRO A 388 15.02 10.50 29.28
N PHE A 389 15.95 9.87 30.00
CA PHE A 389 15.97 9.91 31.46
C PHE A 389 17.34 10.16 32.05
N SER A 390 17.33 10.65 33.28
CA SER A 390 18.53 10.85 34.10
C SER A 390 18.23 10.51 35.55
N LEU A 391 19.05 9.64 36.15
CA LEU A 391 18.88 9.15 37.53
C LEU A 391 20.20 9.17 38.29
N LYS A 392 20.20 9.74 39.50
CA LYS A 392 21.40 9.83 40.33
C LYS A 392 21.53 8.61 41.24
N ALA A 393 22.61 7.86 41.08
CA ALA A 393 22.99 6.82 42.02
C ALA A 393 23.47 7.45 43.34
N ALA A 394 23.08 6.84 44.45
CA ALA A 394 23.62 7.20 45.75
C ALA A 394 25.12 6.89 45.78
N SER A 395 25.93 7.89 46.14
CA SER A 395 27.35 7.69 46.41
C SER A 395 27.51 6.73 47.59
N SER A 396 28.41 5.75 47.49
CA SER A 396 28.77 4.88 48.61
C SER A 396 29.55 5.66 49.69
N LYS A 397 28.90 6.58 50.41
CA LYS A 397 29.53 7.27 51.54
C LYS A 397 29.71 6.27 52.70
N GLY A 398 30.96 5.84 52.89
CA GLY A 398 31.52 5.40 54.17
C GLY A 398 31.22 3.96 54.61
N ARG A 399 32.03 2.99 54.16
CA ARG A 399 32.45 1.93 55.10
C ARG A 399 33.26 2.62 56.19
N LYS A 400 32.67 2.87 57.37
CA LYS A 400 33.48 3.16 58.56
C LYS A 400 34.45 1.98 58.70
N SER A 401 35.75 2.21 58.53
CA SER A 401 36.74 1.19 58.88
C SER A 401 36.59 0.95 60.38
N VAL A 402 35.97 -0.17 60.76
CA VAL A 402 36.06 -0.66 62.12
C VAL A 402 37.52 -1.07 62.29
N ARG A 403 38.34 -0.15 62.80
CA ARG A 403 39.64 -0.51 63.39
C ARG A 403 39.30 -1.44 64.54
N ALA A 404 39.54 -2.73 64.36
CA ALA A 404 39.69 -3.65 65.48
C ALA A 404 40.81 -3.10 66.37
N ARG A 405 40.45 -2.62 67.57
CA ARG A 405 41.41 -2.52 68.66
C ARG A 405 41.62 -3.94 69.16
N ILE A 406 42.83 -4.46 68.98
CA ILE A 406 43.38 -5.54 69.79
C ILE A 406 43.81 -4.93 71.11
#